data_AF-A0A958Y6Y6-F1
#
_entry.id   AF-A0A958Y6Y6-F1
#
_cell.length_a   1.000
_cell.length_b   1.000
_cell.length_c   1.000
_cell.angle_alpha   90.00
_cell.angle_beta   90.00
_cell.angle_gamma   90.00
#
_symmetry.space_group_name_H-M   'P 1'
#
loop_
_entity.id
_entity.type
_entity.pdbx_description
1 polymer ?
#
loop_
_entity_poly.entity_id
_entity_poly.type
_entity_poly.pdbx_seq_one_letter_code
_entity_poly.pdbx_strand_id
1 'polypeptide(L)'
;MSFHTISSKYLTLPVIADILQNNLKIKLSEGSIAKIEACRAYLDAKLKDSEIPMYGINTGFGSLYNVKISKDNLAKLQENLVMSHACGTGNLVPKEIVKLMLFLKIQSLSYGHSGVQLSTVQRLIDFYNHDIIPVVYTQGSLGASGDLAPLAHLSLPLLGKGEVYFEGEIVPSEVVLKQFNWQPVVLQSKEGLALLNGTQFMSSYGIYSLIKSLKLCYLSDLIGSVSLDSFDGRIDAFDELVHLVRPHNGQLKTAERLREFLS
;
A
#
# COMPACT_ATOMS: atom_id res chain seq x y z
N MET A 1 23.57 -0.36 2.42
CA MET A 1 22.15 -0.09 2.07
C MET A 1 21.35 -0.08 3.36
N SER A 2 20.52 0.95 3.57
CA SER A 2 19.64 1.02 4.73
C SER A 2 18.33 0.27 4.44
N PHE A 3 17.84 -0.51 5.41
CA PHE A 3 16.60 -1.28 5.31
C PHE A 3 15.61 -0.83 6.38
N HIS A 4 14.35 -0.62 5.99
CA HIS A 4 13.23 -0.60 6.92
C HIS A 4 12.74 -2.03 7.21
N THR A 5 12.59 -2.37 8.48
CA THR A 5 12.12 -3.70 8.90
C THR A 5 10.62 -3.68 9.14
N ILE A 6 9.87 -4.36 8.27
CA ILE A 6 8.43 -4.55 8.34
C ILE A 6 8.10 -5.43 9.55
N SER A 7 7.30 -4.91 10.46
CA SER A 7 6.91 -5.57 11.70
C SER A 7 5.50 -5.16 12.12
N SER A 8 4.99 -5.71 13.22
CA SER A 8 3.70 -5.30 13.79
C SER A 8 3.74 -3.96 14.55
N LYS A 9 4.82 -3.18 14.45
CA LYS A 9 4.89 -1.84 15.04
C LYS A 9 3.96 -0.89 14.28
N TYR A 10 3.37 0.05 15.02
CA TYR A 10 2.52 1.09 14.45
C TYR A 10 3.34 1.98 13.50
N LEU A 11 2.85 2.17 12.28
CA LEU A 11 3.45 3.04 11.27
C LEU A 11 2.90 4.46 11.39
N THR A 12 3.80 5.43 11.53
CA THR A 12 3.46 6.85 11.58
C THR A 12 3.77 7.52 10.24
N LEU A 13 3.11 8.65 9.95
CA LEU A 13 3.39 9.43 8.73
C LEU A 13 4.87 9.83 8.60
N PRO A 14 5.58 10.28 9.66
CA PRO A 14 7.01 10.57 9.56
C PRO A 14 7.86 9.35 9.15
N VAL A 15 7.55 8.17 9.68
CA VAL A 15 8.27 6.92 9.30
C VAL A 15 8.04 6.59 7.83
N ILE A 16 6.80 6.70 7.34
CA ILE A 16 6.50 6.46 5.93
C ILE A 16 7.18 7.51 5.04
N ALA A 17 7.16 8.78 5.45
CA ALA A 17 7.84 9.85 4.72
C ALA A 17 9.35 9.61 4.63
N ASP A 18 9.99 9.18 5.72
CA ASP A 18 11.42 8.81 5.76
C ASP A 18 11.75 7.67 4.80
N ILE A 19 10.95 6.58 4.83
CA ILE A 19 11.10 5.44 3.92
C ILE A 19 11.05 5.88 2.46
N LEU A 20 10.07 6.72 2.11
CA LEU A 20 9.86 7.19 0.74
C LEU A 20 10.96 8.17 0.29
N GLN A 21 11.34 9.13 1.14
CA GLN A 21 12.33 10.16 0.81
C GLN A 21 13.75 9.58 0.67
N ASN A 22 14.09 8.62 1.54
CA ASN A 22 15.41 7.99 1.54
C ASN A 22 15.47 6.72 0.66
N ASN A 23 14.39 6.41 -0.07
CA ASN A 23 14.26 5.22 -0.90
C ASN A 23 14.73 3.93 -0.18
N LEU A 24 14.28 3.76 1.07
CA LEU A 24 14.74 2.65 1.90
C LEU A 24 14.21 1.34 1.33
N LYS A 25 15.08 0.33 1.22
CA LYS A 25 14.64 -1.04 0.93
C LYS A 25 13.91 -1.61 2.15
N ILE A 26 13.05 -2.61 1.94
CA ILE A 26 12.28 -3.24 3.02
C ILE A 26 12.62 -4.72 3.15
N LYS A 27 12.47 -5.24 4.37
CA LYS A 27 12.55 -6.66 4.69
C LYS A 27 11.57 -7.01 5.80
N LEU A 28 11.11 -8.25 5.86
CA LEU A 28 10.28 -8.72 6.98
C LEU A 28 11.13 -8.90 8.24
N SER A 29 10.54 -8.60 9.40
CA SER A 29 11.04 -9.10 10.69
C SER A 29 10.78 -10.60 10.83
N GLU A 30 11.60 -11.28 11.62
CA GLU A 30 11.40 -12.69 11.97
C GLU A 30 10.00 -12.94 12.55
N GLY A 31 9.51 -12.02 13.39
CA GLY A 31 8.17 -12.10 13.95
C GLY A 31 7.05 -12.00 12.91
N SER A 32 7.23 -11.21 11.86
CA SER A 32 6.26 -11.15 10.75
C SER A 32 6.31 -12.41 9.88
N ILE A 33 7.51 -12.96 9.63
CA ILE A 33 7.68 -14.23 8.90
C ILE A 33 6.93 -15.35 9.63
N ALA A 34 7.20 -15.52 10.93
CA ALA A 34 6.57 -16.55 11.75
C ALA A 34 5.02 -16.42 11.76
N LYS A 35 4.48 -15.19 11.80
CA LYS A 35 3.04 -14.94 11.75
C LYS A 35 2.41 -15.32 10.41
N ILE A 36 3.07 -15.01 9.29
CA ILE A 36 2.61 -15.37 7.95
C ILE A 36 2.56 -16.90 7.82
N GLU A 37 3.65 -17.58 8.18
CA GLU A 37 3.76 -19.04 8.08
C GLU A 37 2.75 -19.75 8.97
N ALA A 38 2.58 -19.31 10.23
CA ALA A 38 1.61 -19.87 11.15
C ALA A 38 0.16 -19.73 10.62
N CYS A 39 -0.18 -18.58 10.04
CA CYS A 39 -1.51 -18.36 9.45
C CYS A 39 -1.77 -19.27 8.24
N ARG A 40 -0.75 -19.44 7.38
CA ARG A 40 -0.84 -20.34 6.21
C ARG A 40 -1.02 -21.79 6.65
N ALA A 41 -0.20 -22.27 7.58
CA ALA A 41 -0.27 -23.62 8.12
C ALA A 41 -1.64 -23.90 8.78
N TYR A 42 -2.17 -22.94 9.54
CA TYR A 42 -3.52 -23.03 10.12
C TYR A 42 -4.59 -23.19 9.04
N LEU A 43 -4.55 -22.38 7.98
CA LEU A 43 -5.53 -22.44 6.90
C LEU A 43 -5.43 -23.76 6.13
N ASP A 44 -4.22 -24.27 5.89
CA ASP A 44 -4.00 -25.55 5.23
C ASP A 44 -4.54 -26.72 6.06
N ALA A 45 -4.33 -26.71 7.38
CA ALA A 45 -4.90 -27.71 8.28
C ALA A 45 -6.44 -27.66 8.26
N LYS A 46 -7.03 -26.46 8.33
CA LYS A 46 -8.49 -26.29 8.27
C LYS A 46 -9.11 -26.79 6.96
N LEU A 47 -8.42 -26.64 5.83
CA LEU A 47 -8.90 -27.13 4.54
C LEU A 47 -8.75 -28.63 4.34
N LYS A 48 -7.85 -29.28 5.09
CA LYS A 48 -7.74 -30.74 5.12
C LYS A 48 -8.91 -31.36 5.89
N ASP A 49 -9.22 -30.80 7.06
CA ASP A 49 -10.15 -31.41 8.03
C ASP A 49 -11.63 -31.04 7.83
N SER A 50 -11.94 -30.18 6.86
CA SER A 50 -13.29 -29.61 6.73
C SER A 50 -13.80 -29.52 5.29
N GLU A 51 -15.01 -30.02 5.07
CA GLU A 51 -15.82 -29.75 3.86
C GLU A 51 -16.70 -28.49 4.02
N ILE A 52 -16.55 -27.74 5.11
CA ILE A 52 -17.37 -26.57 5.39
C ILE A 52 -17.08 -25.49 4.33
N PRO A 53 -18.12 -24.90 3.70
CA PRO A 53 -17.95 -23.77 2.78
C PRO A 53 -17.33 -22.57 3.50
N MET A 54 -16.21 -22.09 2.98
CA MET A 54 -15.49 -20.91 3.42
C MET A 54 -15.37 -19.93 2.25
N TYR A 55 -15.88 -18.72 2.46
CA TYR A 55 -15.97 -17.66 1.45
C TYR A 55 -14.61 -17.37 0.79
N GLY A 56 -14.54 -17.48 -0.54
CA GLY A 56 -13.34 -17.19 -1.32
C GLY A 56 -12.17 -18.16 -1.11
N ILE A 57 -12.40 -19.25 -0.38
CA ILE A 57 -11.43 -20.31 -0.16
C ILE A 57 -11.82 -21.57 -0.92
N ASN A 58 -13.04 -22.09 -0.72
CA ASN A 58 -13.61 -23.23 -1.47
C ASN A 58 -15.02 -22.91 -2.02
N THR A 59 -15.33 -21.62 -2.12
CA THR A 59 -16.56 -21.09 -2.71
C THR A 59 -16.23 -19.96 -3.68
N GLY A 60 -17.19 -19.59 -4.54
CA GLY A 60 -17.07 -18.43 -5.43
C GLY A 60 -17.07 -17.08 -4.69
N PHE A 61 -17.03 -15.99 -5.45
CA PHE A 61 -16.96 -14.62 -4.95
C PHE A 61 -18.19 -13.82 -5.33
N GLY A 62 -18.53 -12.80 -4.53
CA GLY A 62 -19.67 -11.92 -4.82
C GLY A 62 -20.99 -12.70 -4.89
N SER A 63 -21.74 -12.57 -5.98
CA SER A 63 -22.99 -13.29 -6.21
C SER A 63 -22.84 -14.82 -6.24
N LEU A 64 -21.63 -15.33 -6.44
CA LEU A 64 -21.31 -16.76 -6.49
C LEU A 64 -20.83 -17.33 -5.14
N TYR A 65 -21.00 -16.59 -4.03
CA TYR A 65 -20.54 -17.00 -2.70
C TYR A 65 -21.07 -18.37 -2.23
N ASN A 66 -22.17 -18.85 -2.81
CA ASN A 66 -22.82 -20.12 -2.49
C ASN A 66 -22.40 -21.28 -3.40
N VAL A 67 -21.57 -21.05 -4.42
CA VAL A 67 -21.09 -22.08 -5.35
C VAL A 67 -19.84 -22.74 -4.78
N LYS A 68 -19.90 -24.05 -4.49
CA LYS A 68 -18.74 -24.84 -4.04
C LYS A 68 -17.75 -25.09 -5.19
N ILE A 69 -16.46 -25.03 -4.88
CA ILE A 69 -15.37 -25.27 -5.84
C ILE A 69 -14.54 -26.47 -5.36
N SER A 70 -14.19 -27.38 -6.28
CA SER A 70 -13.35 -28.53 -5.97
C SER A 70 -11.93 -28.12 -5.58
N LYS A 71 -11.28 -28.94 -4.74
CA LYS A 71 -9.91 -28.69 -4.25
C LYS A 71 -8.90 -28.50 -5.41
N ASP A 72 -9.05 -29.24 -6.50
CA ASP A 72 -8.17 -29.18 -7.67
C ASP A 72 -8.27 -27.85 -8.43
N ASN A 73 -9.39 -27.14 -8.30
CA ASN A 73 -9.64 -25.88 -9.00
C ASN A 73 -9.33 -24.64 -8.15
N LEU A 74 -8.89 -24.79 -6.89
CA LEU A 74 -8.72 -23.64 -5.99
C LEU A 74 -7.63 -22.67 -6.46
N ALA A 75 -6.49 -23.17 -6.95
CA ALA A 75 -5.44 -22.32 -7.50
C ALA A 75 -5.94 -21.54 -8.72
N LYS A 76 -6.66 -22.23 -9.63
CA LYS A 76 -7.22 -21.61 -10.83
C LYS A 76 -8.29 -20.57 -10.50
N LEU A 77 -9.10 -20.84 -9.47
CA LEU A 77 -10.09 -19.89 -8.96
C LEU A 77 -9.42 -18.59 -8.51
N GLN A 78 -8.30 -18.66 -7.77
CA GLN A 78 -7.60 -17.45 -7.32
C GLN A 78 -6.95 -16.70 -8.48
N GLU A 79 -6.33 -17.39 -9.44
CA GLU A 79 -5.82 -16.75 -10.67
C GLU A 79 -6.94 -16.02 -11.42
N ASN A 80 -8.08 -16.69 -11.63
CA ASN A 80 -9.23 -16.12 -12.33
C ASN A 80 -9.83 -14.93 -11.57
N LEU A 81 -9.81 -14.94 -10.24
CA LEU A 81 -10.24 -13.79 -9.45
C LEU A 81 -9.37 -12.57 -9.77
N VAL A 82 -8.04 -12.72 -9.73
CA VAL A 82 -7.11 -11.62 -10.05
C VAL A 82 -7.36 -11.12 -11.47
N MET A 83 -7.46 -12.01 -12.45
CA MET A 83 -7.66 -11.63 -13.85
C MET A 83 -9.01 -10.94 -14.09
N SER A 84 -10.11 -11.48 -13.54
CA SER A 84 -11.46 -10.94 -13.75
C SER A 84 -11.66 -9.56 -13.11
N HIS A 85 -10.91 -9.25 -12.04
CA HIS A 85 -11.00 -7.97 -11.35
C HIS A 85 -9.96 -6.95 -11.84
N ALA A 86 -9.01 -7.33 -12.70
CA ALA A 86 -8.08 -6.42 -13.36
C ALA A 86 -8.77 -5.60 -14.48
N CYS A 87 -9.90 -4.98 -14.15
CA CYS A 87 -10.78 -4.23 -15.03
C CYS A 87 -10.68 -2.71 -14.82
N GLY A 88 -9.64 -2.23 -14.12
CA GLY A 88 -9.38 -0.80 -13.96
C GLY A 88 -9.09 -0.10 -15.29
N THR A 89 -9.50 1.17 -15.40
CA THR A 89 -9.43 1.98 -16.62
C THR A 89 -9.02 3.42 -16.34
N GLY A 90 -8.90 4.22 -17.40
CA GLY A 90 -8.54 5.65 -17.30
C GLY A 90 -7.04 5.86 -17.30
N ASN A 91 -6.59 6.92 -16.60
CA ASN A 91 -5.19 7.28 -16.55
C ASN A 91 -4.39 6.30 -15.68
N LEU A 92 -3.08 6.31 -15.87
CA LEU A 92 -2.16 5.57 -15.02
C LEU A 92 -2.00 6.26 -13.67
N VAL A 93 -1.98 5.46 -12.62
CA VAL A 93 -1.71 5.92 -11.26
C VAL A 93 -0.24 6.31 -11.16
N PRO A 94 0.10 7.45 -10.52
CA PRO A 94 1.50 7.85 -10.35
C PRO A 94 2.34 6.77 -9.65
N LYS A 95 3.57 6.57 -10.12
CA LYS A 95 4.47 5.49 -9.65
C LYS A 95 4.70 5.54 -8.14
N GLU A 96 4.77 6.73 -7.57
CA GLU A 96 4.98 6.95 -6.13
C GLU A 96 3.79 6.43 -5.31
N ILE A 97 2.57 6.57 -5.84
CA ILE A 97 1.35 6.04 -5.22
C ILE A 97 1.34 4.52 -5.31
N VAL A 98 1.65 3.93 -6.46
CA VAL A 98 1.70 2.47 -6.61
C VAL A 98 2.80 1.85 -5.75
N LYS A 99 3.96 2.50 -5.62
CA LYS A 99 5.03 2.05 -4.72
C LYS A 99 4.57 2.06 -3.26
N LEU A 100 3.77 3.06 -2.86
CA LEU A 100 3.14 3.08 -1.54
C LEU A 100 2.06 2.00 -1.40
N MET A 101 1.31 1.68 -2.47
CA MET A 101 0.36 0.56 -2.47
C MET A 101 1.07 -0.78 -2.21
N LEU A 102 2.21 -1.02 -2.87
CA LEU A 102 3.05 -2.20 -2.61
C LEU A 102 3.47 -2.26 -1.13
N PHE A 103 4.04 -1.17 -0.61
CA PHE A 103 4.47 -1.08 0.78
C PHE A 103 3.34 -1.39 1.76
N LEU A 104 2.17 -0.75 1.61
CA LEU A 104 1.03 -0.94 2.50
C LEU A 104 0.40 -2.33 2.35
N LYS A 105 0.46 -2.94 1.15
CA LYS A 105 0.00 -4.32 0.94
C LYS A 105 0.92 -5.29 1.69
N ILE A 106 2.23 -5.12 1.56
CA ILE A 106 3.25 -5.93 2.26
C ILE A 106 3.07 -5.79 3.78
N GLN A 107 2.93 -4.56 4.27
CA GLN A 107 2.67 -4.30 5.68
C GLN A 107 1.38 -5.01 6.16
N SER A 108 0.29 -4.90 5.41
CA SER A 108 -0.98 -5.53 5.76
C SER A 108 -0.89 -7.06 5.81
N LEU A 109 -0.17 -7.68 4.86
CA LEU A 109 0.04 -9.13 4.83
C LEU A 109 0.97 -9.60 5.97
N SER A 110 1.92 -8.74 6.38
CA SER A 110 2.89 -9.03 7.45
C SER A 110 2.29 -9.22 8.85
N TYR A 111 1.03 -8.84 9.04
CA TYR A 111 0.31 -9.10 10.29
C TYR A 111 -0.09 -10.56 10.46
N GLY A 112 -0.08 -11.37 9.39
CA GLY A 112 -0.33 -12.82 9.47
C GLY A 112 -1.80 -13.18 9.73
N HIS A 113 -2.73 -12.45 9.10
CA HIS A 113 -4.17 -12.74 9.18
C HIS A 113 -4.81 -13.08 7.83
N SER A 114 -4.02 -13.01 6.76
CA SER A 114 -4.54 -13.14 5.39
C SER A 114 -4.46 -14.57 4.85
N GLY A 115 -3.60 -15.43 5.40
CA GLY A 115 -3.39 -16.79 4.91
C GLY A 115 -2.62 -16.85 3.59
N VAL A 116 -1.73 -15.89 3.34
CA VAL A 116 -0.85 -15.90 2.16
C VAL A 116 0.39 -16.76 2.41
N GLN A 117 1.02 -17.23 1.33
CA GLN A 117 2.34 -17.83 1.39
C GLN A 117 3.41 -16.77 1.65
N LEU A 118 4.48 -17.15 2.34
CA LEU A 118 5.63 -16.28 2.54
C LEU A 118 6.28 -15.86 1.22
N SER A 119 6.36 -16.78 0.25
CA SER A 119 6.91 -16.54 -1.09
C SER A 119 6.17 -15.43 -1.84
N THR A 120 4.83 -15.35 -1.70
CA THR A 120 4.00 -14.28 -2.28
C THR A 120 4.37 -12.91 -1.70
N VAL A 121 4.52 -12.83 -0.37
CA VAL A 121 4.93 -11.58 0.30
C VAL A 121 6.36 -11.20 -0.07
N GLN A 122 7.25 -12.19 -0.19
CA GLN A 122 8.63 -11.97 -0.61
C GLN A 122 8.71 -11.42 -2.03
N ARG A 123 7.90 -11.93 -2.98
CA ARG A 123 7.86 -11.39 -4.35
C ARG A 123 7.42 -9.92 -4.37
N LEU A 124 6.43 -9.54 -3.55
CA LEU A 124 6.01 -8.14 -3.42
C LEU A 124 7.15 -7.26 -2.86
N ILE A 125 7.91 -7.77 -1.89
CA ILE A 125 9.10 -7.10 -1.36
C ILE A 125 10.18 -6.94 -2.42
N ASP A 126 10.40 -7.97 -3.24
CA ASP A 126 11.35 -7.91 -4.34
C ASP A 126 10.93 -6.82 -5.34
N PHE A 127 9.63 -6.76 -5.71
CA PHE A 127 9.12 -5.69 -6.58
C PHE A 127 9.37 -4.30 -5.99
N TYR A 128 9.06 -4.11 -4.71
CA TYR A 128 9.32 -2.84 -4.03
C TYR A 128 10.82 -2.47 -4.01
N ASN A 129 11.68 -3.44 -3.69
CA ASN A 129 13.13 -3.22 -3.52
C ASN A 129 13.89 -3.05 -4.84
N HIS A 130 13.33 -3.52 -5.95
CA HIS A 130 13.89 -3.41 -7.30
C HIS A 130 13.19 -2.34 -8.14
N ASP A 131 12.33 -1.51 -7.53
CA ASP A 131 11.57 -0.48 -8.24
C ASP A 131 10.76 -1.03 -9.44
N ILE A 132 10.27 -2.26 -9.32
CA ILE A 132 9.33 -2.89 -10.26
C ILE A 132 7.93 -2.46 -9.85
N ILE A 133 7.36 -1.50 -10.57
CA ILE A 133 6.11 -0.84 -10.17
C ILE A 133 4.98 -1.31 -11.09
N PRO A 134 3.99 -2.08 -10.61
CA PRO A 134 2.84 -2.49 -11.41
C PRO A 134 2.12 -1.32 -12.10
N VAL A 135 1.67 -1.54 -13.34
CA VAL A 135 0.79 -0.58 -14.00
C VAL A 135 -0.60 -0.69 -13.39
N VAL A 136 -1.06 0.40 -12.77
CA VAL A 136 -2.37 0.50 -12.12
C VAL A 136 -3.12 1.69 -12.68
N TYR A 137 -4.44 1.57 -12.79
CA TYR A 137 -5.32 2.57 -13.39
C TYR A 137 -6.15 3.33 -12.33
N THR A 138 -6.53 4.57 -12.63
CA THR A 138 -7.17 5.47 -11.65
C THR A 138 -8.66 5.20 -11.42
N GLN A 139 -9.35 4.50 -12.34
CA GLN A 139 -10.78 4.22 -12.25
C GLN A 139 -11.06 2.71 -12.12
N GLY A 140 -12.20 2.37 -11.51
CA GLY A 140 -12.70 0.99 -11.37
C GLY A 140 -12.92 0.51 -9.93
N SER A 141 -12.34 1.19 -8.92
CA SER A 141 -12.64 0.90 -7.51
C SER A 141 -13.92 1.59 -7.05
N LEU A 142 -14.71 0.90 -6.22
CA LEU A 142 -15.87 1.48 -5.52
C LEU A 142 -15.52 2.00 -4.11
N GLY A 143 -14.35 1.64 -3.58
CA GLY A 143 -13.90 2.07 -2.25
C GLY A 143 -14.74 1.61 -1.05
N ALA A 144 -15.72 0.70 -1.24
CA ALA A 144 -16.65 0.31 -0.17
C ALA A 144 -16.17 -0.87 0.69
N SER A 145 -15.57 -1.91 0.07
CA SER A 145 -15.14 -3.14 0.77
C SER A 145 -13.78 -3.66 0.32
N GLY A 146 -13.05 -2.88 -0.48
CA GLY A 146 -11.74 -3.21 -1.00
C GLY A 146 -11.47 -2.50 -2.32
N ASP A 147 -10.23 -2.10 -2.54
CA ASP A 147 -9.76 -1.51 -3.78
C ASP A 147 -9.46 -2.60 -4.83
N LEU A 148 -10.46 -3.44 -5.11
CA LEU A 148 -10.30 -4.70 -5.82
C LEU A 148 -9.63 -4.52 -7.19
N ALA A 149 -10.13 -3.59 -8.02
CA ALA A 149 -9.60 -3.41 -9.36
C ALA A 149 -8.16 -2.86 -9.39
N PRO A 150 -7.83 -1.80 -8.64
CA PRO A 150 -6.43 -1.37 -8.50
C PRO A 150 -5.51 -2.44 -7.92
N LEU A 151 -5.98 -3.20 -6.92
CA LEU A 151 -5.19 -4.26 -6.28
C LEU A 151 -5.04 -5.51 -7.16
N ALA A 152 -6.00 -5.77 -8.05
CA ALA A 152 -5.87 -6.79 -9.08
C ALA A 152 -4.76 -6.42 -10.07
N HIS A 153 -4.75 -5.19 -10.57
CA HIS A 153 -3.66 -4.66 -11.41
C HIS A 153 -2.31 -4.64 -10.68
N LEU A 154 -2.28 -4.31 -9.38
CA LEU A 154 -1.07 -4.41 -8.55
C LEU A 154 -0.51 -5.83 -8.48
N SER A 155 -1.39 -6.84 -8.46
CA SER A 155 -1.03 -8.23 -8.18
C SER A 155 -0.82 -9.07 -9.43
N LEU A 156 -1.43 -8.70 -10.55
CA LEU A 156 -1.37 -9.43 -11.82
C LEU A 156 0.08 -9.73 -12.29
N PRO A 157 1.05 -8.80 -12.14
CA PRO A 157 2.46 -9.06 -12.46
C PRO A 157 3.13 -10.16 -11.64
N LEU A 158 2.65 -10.47 -10.43
CA LEU A 158 3.17 -11.59 -9.65
C LEU A 158 2.94 -12.93 -10.36
N LEU A 159 1.89 -13.03 -11.18
CA LEU A 159 1.52 -14.21 -11.94
C LEU A 159 2.17 -14.23 -13.34
N GLY A 160 3.08 -13.29 -13.63
CA GLY A 160 3.68 -13.14 -14.96
C GLY A 160 2.72 -12.61 -16.01
N LYS A 161 1.66 -11.90 -15.59
CA LYS A 161 0.65 -11.28 -16.46
C LYS A 161 0.64 -9.77 -16.26
N GLY A 162 0.10 -9.03 -17.22
CA GLY A 162 0.04 -7.56 -17.14
C GLY A 162 1.42 -6.90 -17.25
N GLU A 163 1.47 -5.62 -16.87
CA GLU A 163 2.61 -4.74 -17.16
C GLU A 163 3.16 -4.10 -15.89
N VAL A 164 4.43 -3.75 -15.93
CA VAL A 164 5.15 -3.05 -14.85
C VAL A 164 6.00 -1.95 -15.47
N TYR A 165 6.19 -0.85 -14.73
CA TYR A 165 7.31 0.03 -14.94
C TYR A 165 8.58 -0.64 -14.41
N PHE A 166 9.59 -0.73 -15.25
CA PHE A 166 10.91 -1.24 -14.89
C PHE A 166 11.97 -0.52 -15.73
N GLU A 167 13.03 -0.03 -15.07
CA GLU A 167 14.13 0.72 -15.71
C GLU A 167 13.70 1.92 -16.59
N GLY A 168 12.56 2.54 -16.24
CA GLY A 168 12.04 3.74 -16.90
C GLY A 168 10.94 3.48 -17.92
N GLU A 169 10.76 2.24 -18.36
CA GLU A 169 9.81 1.85 -19.41
C GLU A 169 8.68 0.97 -18.88
N ILE A 170 7.55 0.94 -19.60
CA ILE A 170 6.49 -0.03 -19.36
C ILE A 170 6.81 -1.30 -20.13
N VAL A 171 6.91 -2.42 -19.43
CA VAL A 171 7.21 -3.72 -20.01
C VAL A 171 6.25 -4.80 -19.51
N PRO A 172 5.99 -5.87 -20.29
CA PRO A 172 5.29 -7.03 -19.79
C PRO A 172 6.02 -7.63 -18.58
N SER A 173 5.28 -8.01 -17.53
CA SER A 173 5.88 -8.53 -16.30
C SER A 173 6.71 -9.79 -16.52
N GLU A 174 6.38 -10.61 -17.51
CA GLU A 174 7.15 -11.79 -17.93
C GLU A 174 8.61 -11.45 -18.28
N VAL A 175 8.86 -10.28 -18.90
CA VAL A 175 10.21 -9.83 -19.24
C VAL A 175 11.04 -9.63 -17.97
N VAL A 176 10.46 -8.95 -16.98
CA VAL A 176 11.10 -8.72 -15.68
C VAL A 176 11.32 -10.03 -14.95
N LEU A 177 10.32 -10.92 -14.90
CA LEU A 177 10.46 -12.23 -14.27
C LEU A 177 11.62 -13.03 -14.90
N LYS A 178 11.75 -13.04 -16.24
CA LYS A 178 12.88 -13.69 -16.93
C LYS A 178 14.21 -13.04 -16.58
N GLN A 179 14.29 -11.71 -16.58
CA GLN A 179 15.52 -10.97 -16.27
C GLN A 179 16.06 -11.29 -14.87
N PHE A 180 15.17 -11.50 -13.90
CA PHE A 180 15.55 -11.86 -12.52
C PHE A 180 15.59 -13.38 -12.27
N ASN A 181 15.41 -14.23 -13.30
CA ASN A 181 15.28 -15.69 -13.19
C ASN A 181 14.20 -16.13 -12.18
N TRP A 182 13.10 -15.39 -12.15
CA TRP A 182 11.98 -15.60 -11.27
C TRP A 182 10.88 -16.39 -11.96
N GLN A 183 10.34 -17.39 -11.25
CA GLN A 183 9.13 -18.07 -11.66
C GLN A 183 7.89 -17.25 -11.27
N PRO A 184 6.82 -17.27 -12.09
CA PRO A 184 5.52 -16.75 -11.71
C PRO A 184 5.02 -17.35 -10.40
N VAL A 185 4.39 -16.53 -9.55
CA VAL A 185 3.80 -16.99 -8.30
C VAL A 185 2.57 -17.84 -8.60
N VAL A 186 2.57 -19.08 -8.11
CA VAL A 186 1.40 -19.96 -8.16
C VAL A 186 0.58 -19.74 -6.89
N LEU A 187 -0.61 -19.15 -7.05
CA LEU A 187 -1.50 -18.82 -5.94
C LEU A 187 -2.11 -20.08 -5.32
N GLN A 188 -2.05 -20.16 -3.99
CA GLN A 188 -2.74 -21.15 -3.17
C GLN A 188 -4.13 -20.65 -2.77
N SER A 189 -4.89 -21.51 -2.09
CA SER A 189 -6.21 -21.17 -1.55
C SER A 189 -6.23 -19.82 -0.82
N LYS A 190 -7.24 -18.98 -1.09
CA LYS A 190 -7.47 -17.63 -0.53
C LYS A 190 -6.47 -16.54 -0.97
N GLU A 191 -5.36 -16.86 -1.63
CA GLU A 191 -4.31 -15.86 -1.89
C GLU A 191 -4.72 -14.76 -2.85
N GLY A 192 -5.48 -15.09 -3.91
CA GLY A 192 -6.03 -14.08 -4.82
C GLY A 192 -6.89 -13.09 -4.04
N LEU A 193 -7.79 -13.58 -3.18
CA LEU A 193 -8.61 -12.72 -2.35
C LEU A 193 -7.77 -11.88 -1.38
N ALA A 194 -6.74 -12.46 -0.75
CA ALA A 194 -5.86 -11.74 0.16
C ALA A 194 -5.08 -10.62 -0.53
N LEU A 195 -4.68 -10.83 -1.79
CA LEU A 195 -4.00 -9.84 -2.61
C LEU A 195 -4.93 -8.69 -3.01
N LEU A 196 -6.19 -8.99 -3.37
CA LEU A 196 -7.15 -7.99 -3.83
C LEU A 196 -7.88 -7.26 -2.70
N ASN A 197 -8.02 -7.87 -1.53
CA ASN A 197 -8.78 -7.29 -0.42
C ASN A 197 -7.93 -6.28 0.36
N GLY A 198 -8.54 -5.14 0.73
CA GLY A 198 -7.90 -4.06 1.47
C GLY A 198 -8.05 -2.69 0.79
N THR A 199 -7.62 -1.65 1.49
CA THR A 199 -7.82 -0.24 1.13
C THR A 199 -6.52 0.45 0.71
N GLN A 200 -5.55 -0.30 0.17
CA GLN A 200 -4.22 0.24 -0.09
C GLN A 200 -4.20 1.32 -1.17
N PHE A 201 -5.11 1.29 -2.15
CA PHE A 201 -5.15 2.32 -3.18
C PHE A 201 -5.59 3.67 -2.57
N MET A 202 -6.74 3.71 -1.90
CA MET A 202 -7.21 4.93 -1.25
C MET A 202 -6.28 5.39 -0.11
N SER A 203 -5.72 4.45 0.66
CA SER A 203 -4.80 4.77 1.76
C SER A 203 -3.50 5.36 1.24
N SER A 204 -3.00 4.89 0.09
CA SER A 204 -1.79 5.45 -0.53
C SER A 204 -2.01 6.88 -0.99
N TYR A 205 -3.14 7.17 -1.64
CA TYR A 205 -3.51 8.55 -1.98
C TYR A 205 -3.67 9.43 -0.73
N GLY A 206 -4.33 8.93 0.31
CA GLY A 206 -4.52 9.65 1.57
C GLY A 206 -3.19 10.01 2.24
N ILE A 207 -2.31 9.03 2.41
CA ILE A 207 -0.99 9.23 3.02
C ILE A 207 -0.12 10.16 2.18
N TYR A 208 -0.07 9.96 0.86
CA TYR A 208 0.71 10.83 -0.03
C TYR A 208 0.21 12.27 0.03
N SER A 209 -1.11 12.46 -0.05
CA SER A 209 -1.73 13.78 0.04
C SER A 209 -1.43 14.44 1.38
N LEU A 210 -1.53 13.72 2.50
CA LEU A 210 -1.20 14.25 3.82
C LEU A 210 0.27 14.67 3.93
N ILE A 211 1.22 13.87 3.44
CA ILE A 211 2.65 14.22 3.43
C ILE A 211 2.89 15.50 2.62
N LYS A 212 2.27 15.62 1.44
CA LYS A 212 2.39 16.81 0.59
C LYS A 212 1.73 18.03 1.24
N SER A 213 0.54 17.88 1.79
CA SER A 213 -0.19 18.97 2.46
C SER A 213 0.56 19.48 3.69
N LEU A 214 1.18 18.60 4.49
CA LEU A 214 2.01 19.03 5.63
C LEU A 214 3.22 19.85 5.18
N LYS A 215 3.87 19.44 4.08
CA LYS A 215 4.96 20.21 3.48
C LYS A 215 4.49 21.58 2.97
N LEU A 216 3.35 21.61 2.27
CA LEU A 216 2.77 22.86 1.78
C LEU A 216 2.34 23.79 2.90
N CYS A 217 1.78 23.26 3.99
CA CYS A 217 1.42 24.03 5.18
C CYS A 217 2.66 24.70 5.79
N TYR A 218 3.75 23.96 5.98
CA TYR A 218 5.02 24.53 6.46
C TYR A 218 5.57 25.63 5.53
N LEU A 219 5.57 25.37 4.22
CA LEU A 219 6.04 26.37 3.24
C LEU A 219 5.13 27.60 3.18
N SER A 220 3.83 27.43 3.41
CA SER A 220 2.89 28.56 3.48
C SER A 220 3.18 29.47 4.67
N ASP A 221 3.51 28.89 5.83
CA ASP A 221 3.90 29.67 7.01
C ASP A 221 5.18 30.49 6.71
N LEU A 222 6.17 29.87 6.04
CA LEU A 222 7.43 30.52 5.66
C LEU A 222 7.26 31.62 4.60
N ILE A 223 6.46 31.37 3.55
CA ILE A 223 6.19 32.39 2.53
C ILE A 223 5.39 33.54 3.14
N GLY A 224 4.47 33.22 4.05
CA GLY A 224 3.70 34.19 4.83
C GLY A 224 4.60 35.09 5.68
N SER A 225 5.60 34.53 6.36
CA SER A 225 6.55 35.33 7.15
C SER A 225 7.37 36.28 6.27
N VAL A 226 7.94 35.81 5.16
CA VAL A 226 8.68 36.68 4.21
C VAL A 226 7.81 37.82 3.68
N SER A 227 6.53 37.53 3.40
CA SER A 227 5.59 38.55 2.95
C SER A 227 5.32 39.57 4.05
N LEU A 228 5.09 39.11 5.29
CA LEU A 228 4.85 39.99 6.44
C LEU A 228 6.03 40.94 6.67
N ASP A 229 7.25 40.43 6.64
CA ASP A 229 8.49 41.21 6.76
C ASP A 229 8.60 42.26 5.64
N SER A 230 8.37 41.84 4.40
CA SER A 230 8.43 42.73 3.22
C SER A 230 7.41 43.89 3.27
N PHE A 231 6.28 43.70 3.94
CA PHE A 231 5.23 44.71 4.08
C PHE A 231 5.32 45.51 5.40
N ASP A 232 6.40 45.37 6.19
CA ASP A 232 6.53 45.98 7.52
C ASP A 232 5.34 45.64 8.45
N GLY A 233 4.92 44.37 8.39
CA GLY A 233 3.80 43.86 9.15
C GLY A 233 4.10 43.73 10.65
N ARG A 234 3.08 43.94 11.49
CA ARG A 234 3.22 43.84 12.95
C ARG A 234 3.31 42.39 13.42
N ILE A 235 4.40 42.05 14.10
CA ILE A 235 4.65 40.70 14.66
C ILE A 235 3.81 40.44 15.91
N ASP A 236 3.37 41.49 16.63
CA ASP A 236 2.55 41.39 17.86
C ASP A 236 1.27 40.55 17.68
N ALA A 237 0.73 40.50 16.46
CA ALA A 237 -0.44 39.69 16.12
C ALA A 237 -0.21 38.18 16.32
N PHE A 238 1.06 37.74 16.33
CA PHE A 238 1.46 36.35 16.50
C PHE A 238 1.93 36.05 17.92
N ASP A 239 1.76 36.96 18.90
CA ASP A 239 2.12 36.71 20.30
C ASP A 239 1.40 35.47 20.88
N GLU A 240 2.10 34.70 21.71
CA GLU A 240 1.58 33.42 22.21
C GLU A 240 0.31 33.62 23.06
N LEU A 241 0.28 34.66 23.88
CA LEU A 241 -0.83 34.94 24.78
C LEU A 241 -2.11 35.25 23.99
N VAL A 242 -1.99 35.91 22.83
CA VAL A 242 -3.12 36.19 21.93
C VAL A 242 -3.72 34.90 21.35
N HIS A 243 -2.90 33.87 21.15
CA HIS A 243 -3.36 32.60 20.58
C HIS A 243 -3.84 31.61 21.65
N LEU A 244 -3.30 31.65 22.88
CA LEU A 244 -3.68 30.76 23.99
C LEU A 244 -5.14 30.94 24.47
N VAL A 245 -5.73 32.11 24.25
CA VAL A 245 -7.15 32.35 24.59
C VAL A 245 -8.13 31.64 23.64
N ARG A 246 -7.65 31.03 22.55
CA ARG A 246 -8.48 30.28 21.58
C ARG A 246 -8.12 28.79 21.59
N PRO A 247 -9.10 27.86 21.58
CA PRO A 247 -8.83 26.43 21.68
C PRO A 247 -8.47 25.79 20.33
N HIS A 248 -7.55 26.40 19.57
CA HIS A 248 -7.19 25.96 18.21
C HIS A 248 -5.69 25.67 18.10
N ASN A 249 -5.32 24.40 18.26
CA ASN A 249 -3.92 23.94 18.19
C ASN A 249 -3.22 24.27 16.86
N GLY A 250 -3.94 24.25 15.74
CA GLY A 250 -3.37 24.63 14.44
C GLY A 250 -2.97 26.11 14.40
N GLN A 251 -3.82 26.98 14.98
CA GLN A 251 -3.58 28.42 15.04
C GLN A 251 -2.37 28.75 15.94
N LEU A 252 -2.21 28.04 17.05
CA LEU A 252 -1.05 28.15 17.93
C LEU A 252 0.25 27.78 17.21
N LYS A 253 0.28 26.64 16.53
CA LYS A 253 1.45 26.15 15.79
C LYS A 253 1.88 27.07 14.64
N THR A 254 0.92 27.63 13.90
CA THR A 254 1.23 28.60 12.85
C THR A 254 1.84 29.88 13.46
N ALA A 255 1.28 30.42 14.54
CA ALA A 255 1.82 31.61 15.18
C ALA A 255 3.23 31.39 15.75
N GLU A 256 3.45 30.25 16.41
CA GLU A 256 4.77 29.82 16.87
C GLU A 256 5.80 29.82 15.73
N ARG A 257 5.49 29.17 14.60
CA ARG A 257 6.39 29.14 13.43
C ARG A 257 6.65 30.51 12.83
N LEU A 258 5.64 31.36 12.72
CA LEU A 258 5.84 32.70 12.18
C LEU A 258 6.78 33.50 13.08
N ARG A 259 6.64 33.41 14.41
CA ARG A 259 7.59 34.02 15.34
C ARG A 259 9.00 33.46 15.17
N GLU A 260 9.17 32.14 15.02
CA GLU A 260 10.48 31.52 14.77
C GLU A 260 11.14 31.98 13.46
N PHE A 261 10.37 32.23 12.40
CA PHE A 261 10.91 32.69 11.13
C PHE A 261 11.24 34.18 11.09
N LEU A 262 10.60 34.99 11.93
CA LEU A 262 10.73 36.45 11.97
C LEU A 262 11.64 36.95 13.10
N SER A 263 12.14 36.05 13.94
CA SER A 263 13.07 36.34 15.04
C SER A 263 14.53 36.45 14.57
#